data_AF-A0A956N7L9-F1
#
_entry.id   AF-A0A956N7L9-F1
#
_cell.length_a   1.000
_cell.length_b   1.000
_cell.length_c   1.000
_cell.angle_alpha   90.00
_cell.angle_beta   90.00
_cell.angle_gamma   90.00
#
_symmetry.space_group_name_H-M   'P 1'
#
loop_
_entity.id
_entity.type
_entity.pdbx_description
1 polymer ?
#
loop_
_entity_poly.entity_id
_entity_poly.type
_entity_poly.pdbx_seq_one_letter_code
_entity_poly.pdbx_strand_id
1 'polypeptide(L)'
;MTVVPTGFDIESRLAAMQAERDAQSAPGELGRDAFLKLLVGQLSHQDPMSPLQDQEFVAQLATFSSLEQLQNINDGIQASLLMNQSVNNSLATNLIGKEILASGGDVEVGESGDVPFRVDLAQAADVKVEIVDSEGNVVRTLDKTGLAGSNDF
;
A
#
# COMPACT_ATOMS: atom_id res chain seq x y z
N MET A 1 -18.35 -53.03 -52.91
CA MET A 1 -19.19 -52.36 -51.89
C MET A 1 -18.27 -51.92 -50.76
N THR A 2 -18.51 -50.72 -50.27
CA THR A 2 -17.56 -49.75 -49.71
C THR A 2 -17.05 -50.10 -48.31
N VAL A 3 -15.79 -49.75 -48.07
CA VAL A 3 -15.07 -49.82 -46.79
C VAL A 3 -15.58 -48.72 -45.86
N VAL A 4 -15.95 -49.08 -44.63
CA VAL A 4 -16.25 -48.13 -43.55
C VAL A 4 -15.02 -48.08 -42.63
N PRO A 5 -14.35 -46.93 -42.45
CA PRO A 5 -13.26 -46.82 -41.49
C PRO A 5 -13.83 -46.56 -40.10
N THR A 6 -13.60 -47.52 -39.20
CA THR A 6 -13.74 -47.37 -37.75
C THR A 6 -12.48 -46.71 -37.20
N GLY A 7 -12.60 -45.52 -36.61
CA GLY A 7 -11.46 -44.84 -35.98
C GLY A 7 -11.81 -43.45 -35.45
N PHE A 8 -12.69 -43.39 -34.46
CA PHE A 8 -12.87 -42.19 -33.63
C PHE A 8 -11.72 -42.18 -32.61
N ASP A 9 -10.65 -41.43 -32.88
CA ASP A 9 -9.43 -41.39 -32.05
C ASP A 9 -9.72 -40.81 -30.67
N ILE A 10 -9.91 -41.69 -29.68
CA ILE A 10 -10.11 -41.35 -28.27
C ILE A 10 -8.90 -40.58 -27.70
N GLU A 11 -7.70 -40.83 -28.23
CA GLU A 11 -6.47 -40.12 -27.85
C GLU A 11 -6.52 -38.63 -28.19
N SER A 12 -7.11 -38.25 -29.33
CA SER A 12 -7.28 -36.84 -29.71
C SER A 12 -8.26 -36.10 -28.80
N ARG A 13 -9.30 -36.80 -28.34
CA ARG A 13 -10.30 -36.26 -27.42
C ARG A 13 -9.76 -36.11 -26.01
N LEU A 14 -8.86 -37.00 -25.59
CA LEU A 14 -8.19 -36.92 -24.29
C LEU A 14 -7.17 -35.77 -24.25
N ALA A 15 -6.43 -35.56 -25.33
CA ALA A 15 -5.52 -34.41 -25.47
C ALA A 15 -6.29 -33.07 -25.47
N ALA A 16 -7.44 -33.01 -26.16
CA ALA A 16 -8.32 -31.82 -26.13
C ALA A 16 -8.89 -31.54 -24.73
N MET A 17 -9.33 -32.58 -24.00
CA MET A 17 -9.84 -32.45 -22.64
C MET A 17 -8.76 -32.09 -21.61
N GLN A 18 -7.50 -32.48 -21.82
CA GLN A 18 -6.38 -32.06 -20.97
C GLN A 18 -5.99 -30.60 -21.22
N ALA A 19 -5.96 -30.15 -22.49
CA ALA A 19 -5.72 -28.76 -22.84
C ALA A 19 -6.79 -27.80 -22.30
N GLU A 20 -8.06 -28.21 -22.29
CA GLU A 20 -9.16 -27.45 -21.66
C GLU A 20 -9.01 -27.35 -20.14
N ARG A 21 -8.45 -28.38 -19.49
CA ARG A 21 -8.26 -28.43 -18.02
C ARG A 21 -7.07 -27.59 -17.54
N ASP A 22 -6.01 -27.56 -18.34
CA ASP A 22 -4.81 -26.75 -18.06
C ASP A 22 -5.10 -25.25 -18.28
N ALA A 23 -5.95 -24.90 -19.24
CA ALA A 23 -6.46 -23.54 -19.43
C ALA A 23 -7.33 -23.05 -18.25
N GLN A 24 -7.94 -23.98 -17.51
CA GLN A 24 -8.79 -23.70 -16.35
C GLN A 24 -8.01 -23.50 -15.04
N SER A 25 -6.69 -23.79 -15.04
CA SER A 25 -5.89 -23.91 -13.82
C SER A 25 -4.83 -22.83 -13.62
N ALA A 26 -4.68 -21.86 -14.54
CA ALA A 26 -3.69 -20.78 -14.42
C ALA A 26 -4.38 -19.39 -14.46
N PRO A 27 -4.83 -18.87 -13.30
CA PRO A 27 -5.36 -17.52 -13.22
C PRO A 27 -4.21 -16.51 -13.24
N GLY A 28 -4.26 -15.59 -14.21
CA GLY A 28 -3.50 -14.33 -14.16
C GLY A 28 -2.82 -13.96 -15.47
N GLU A 29 -1.54 -14.31 -15.65
CA GLU A 29 -0.76 -13.91 -16.83
C GLU A 29 -0.89 -14.87 -18.03
N LEU A 30 -0.85 -16.18 -17.78
CA LEU A 30 -0.85 -17.21 -18.84
C LEU A 30 -2.14 -17.23 -19.67
N GLY A 31 -3.28 -16.92 -19.05
CA GLY A 31 -4.59 -16.87 -19.72
C GLY A 31 -4.71 -15.71 -20.72
N ARG A 32 -4.12 -14.54 -20.41
CA ARG A 32 -4.15 -13.36 -21.29
C ARG A 32 -3.30 -13.55 -22.54
N ASP A 33 -2.08 -14.07 -22.39
CA ASP A 33 -1.16 -14.28 -23.51
C ASP A 33 -1.62 -15.43 -24.42
N ALA A 34 -2.16 -16.51 -23.84
CA ALA A 34 -2.79 -17.57 -24.61
C ALA A 34 -4.04 -17.05 -25.36
N PHE A 35 -4.84 -16.19 -24.73
CA PHE A 35 -6.02 -15.58 -25.35
C PHE A 35 -5.68 -14.60 -26.48
N LEU A 36 -4.69 -13.72 -26.32
CA LEU A 36 -4.25 -12.82 -27.41
C LEU A 36 -3.73 -13.60 -28.62
N LYS A 37 -3.07 -14.75 -28.38
CA LYS A 37 -2.65 -15.67 -29.44
C LYS A 37 -3.82 -16.31 -30.16
N LEU A 38 -4.84 -16.73 -29.42
CA LEU A 38 -6.07 -17.30 -29.99
C LEU A 38 -6.90 -16.25 -30.72
N LEU A 39 -6.99 -15.01 -30.22
CA LEU A 39 -7.70 -13.90 -30.85
C LEU A 39 -7.08 -13.51 -32.21
N VAL A 40 -5.75 -13.46 -32.29
CA VAL A 40 -5.02 -13.23 -33.56
C VAL A 40 -5.20 -14.42 -34.53
N GLY A 41 -5.21 -15.65 -33.99
CA GLY A 41 -5.47 -16.86 -34.77
C GLY A 41 -6.91 -16.94 -35.33
N GLN A 42 -7.90 -16.49 -34.57
CA GLN A 42 -9.29 -16.46 -35.01
C GLN A 42 -9.55 -15.31 -35.99
N LEU A 43 -8.99 -14.11 -35.78
CA LEU A 43 -9.12 -12.98 -36.71
C LEU A 43 -8.56 -13.30 -38.11
N SER A 44 -7.58 -14.21 -38.19
CA SER A 44 -7.02 -14.68 -39.46
C SER A 44 -7.83 -15.79 -40.15
N HIS A 45 -8.86 -16.36 -39.50
CA HIS A 45 -9.63 -17.51 -40.00
C HIS A 45 -11.17 -17.43 -39.82
N GLN A 46 -11.76 -16.28 -39.41
CA GLN A 46 -13.21 -16.20 -39.17
C GLN A 46 -14.04 -16.12 -40.48
N ASP A 47 -14.95 -17.09 -40.64
CA ASP A 47 -16.10 -17.05 -41.56
C ASP A 47 -17.20 -16.15 -40.94
N PRO A 48 -17.76 -15.17 -41.68
CA PRO A 48 -18.58 -14.05 -41.17
C PRO A 48 -19.87 -14.36 -40.37
N MET A 49 -20.28 -15.61 -40.17
CA MET A 49 -21.62 -15.96 -39.68
C MET A 49 -21.76 -16.33 -38.20
N SER A 50 -20.73 -16.25 -37.34
CA SER A 50 -20.90 -16.47 -35.87
C SER A 50 -19.93 -15.71 -34.94
N PRO A 51 -19.89 -14.37 -34.96
CA PRO A 51 -19.02 -13.57 -34.09
C PRO A 51 -19.49 -13.45 -32.62
N LEU A 52 -20.65 -14.00 -32.24
CA LEU A 52 -21.34 -13.66 -30.98
C LEU A 52 -20.84 -14.40 -29.72
N GLN A 53 -20.37 -15.65 -29.83
CA GLN A 53 -19.90 -16.43 -28.67
C GLN A 53 -18.48 -16.03 -28.22
N ASP A 54 -17.61 -15.66 -29.16
CA ASP A 54 -16.26 -15.20 -28.83
C ASP A 54 -16.31 -13.87 -28.07
N GLN A 55 -17.25 -12.98 -28.41
CA GLN A 55 -17.38 -11.65 -27.82
C GLN A 55 -17.76 -11.66 -26.32
N GLU A 56 -18.65 -12.56 -25.89
CA GLU A 56 -19.10 -12.65 -24.50
C GLU A 56 -17.98 -13.21 -23.59
N PHE A 57 -17.18 -14.15 -24.10
CA PHE A 57 -15.99 -14.65 -23.40
C PHE A 57 -14.87 -13.60 -23.34
N VAL A 58 -14.63 -12.85 -24.42
CA VAL A 58 -13.71 -11.69 -24.42
C VAL A 58 -14.11 -10.69 -23.33
N ALA A 59 -15.41 -10.37 -23.21
CA ALA A 59 -15.92 -9.44 -22.22
C ALA A 59 -15.69 -9.92 -20.78
N GLN A 60 -15.88 -11.22 -20.53
CA GLN A 60 -15.62 -11.82 -19.21
C GLN A 60 -14.13 -11.83 -18.87
N LEU A 61 -13.25 -12.14 -19.83
CA LEU A 61 -11.79 -12.08 -19.64
C LEU A 61 -11.29 -10.65 -19.43
N ALA A 62 -11.80 -9.68 -20.19
CA ALA A 62 -11.47 -8.27 -19.98
C ALA A 62 -11.88 -7.79 -18.58
N THR A 63 -13.02 -8.28 -18.08
CA THR A 63 -13.49 -8.01 -16.71
C THR A 63 -12.56 -8.63 -15.67
N PHE A 64 -12.15 -9.89 -15.87
CA PHE A 64 -11.23 -10.57 -14.95
C PHE A 64 -9.83 -9.92 -14.94
N SER A 65 -9.28 -9.58 -16.11
CA SER A 65 -7.98 -8.90 -16.22
C SER A 65 -8.03 -7.50 -15.59
N SER A 66 -9.17 -6.81 -15.69
CA SER A 66 -9.36 -5.52 -15.01
C SER A 66 -9.39 -5.69 -13.48
N LEU A 67 -10.04 -6.74 -12.96
CA LEU A 67 -10.06 -7.05 -11.52
C LEU A 67 -8.67 -7.44 -11.00
N GLU A 68 -7.93 -8.26 -11.75
CA GLU A 68 -6.55 -8.62 -11.44
C GLU A 68 -5.64 -7.39 -11.43
N GLN A 69 -5.76 -6.51 -12.44
CA GLN A 69 -5.01 -5.26 -12.48
C GLN A 69 -5.34 -4.38 -11.26
N LEU A 70 -6.60 -4.33 -10.83
CA LEU A 70 -6.99 -3.62 -9.62
C LEU A 70 -6.42 -4.25 -8.34
N GLN A 71 -6.36 -5.58 -8.24
CA GLN A 71 -5.68 -6.27 -7.14
C GLN A 71 -4.19 -5.94 -7.13
N ASN A 72 -3.50 -6.04 -8.27
CA ASN A 72 -2.08 -5.69 -8.39
C ASN A 72 -1.80 -4.24 -8.00
N ILE A 73 -2.69 -3.31 -8.36
CA ILE A 73 -2.59 -1.91 -7.92
C ILE A 73 -2.75 -1.80 -6.40
N ASN A 74 -3.73 -2.51 -5.82
CA ASN A 74 -3.94 -2.51 -4.37
C ASN A 74 -2.70 -3.02 -3.63
N ASP A 75 -2.12 -4.13 -4.08
CA ASP A 75 -0.91 -4.72 -3.51
C ASP A 75 0.28 -3.78 -3.64
N GLY A 76 0.44 -3.11 -4.80
CA GLY A 76 1.45 -2.09 -5.00
C GLY A 76 1.31 -0.89 -4.05
N ILE A 77 0.07 -0.46 -3.77
CA ILE A 77 -0.21 0.60 -2.80
C ILE A 77 0.15 0.16 -1.38
N GLN A 78 -0.22 -1.07 -0.99
CA GLN A 78 0.13 -1.61 0.32
C GLN A 78 1.65 -1.72 0.52
N ALA A 79 2.37 -2.22 -0.49
CA ALA A 79 3.83 -2.29 -0.46
C ALA A 79 4.48 -0.90 -0.33
N SER A 80 3.95 0.10 -1.05
CA SER A 80 4.43 1.49 -0.95
C SER A 80 4.19 2.09 0.43
N LEU A 81 3.05 1.81 1.06
CA LEU A 81 2.76 2.25 2.43
C LEU A 81 3.75 1.65 3.43
N LEU A 82 4.02 0.34 3.33
CA LEU A 82 5.01 -0.34 4.18
C LEU A 82 6.41 0.24 4.00
N MET A 83 6.81 0.53 2.75
CA MET A 83 8.08 1.19 2.47
C MET A 83 8.15 2.59 3.09
N ASN A 84 7.08 3.37 3.00
CA ASN A 84 6.99 4.69 3.64
C ASN A 84 7.12 4.60 5.17
N GLN A 85 6.46 3.61 5.79
CA GLN A 85 6.59 3.38 7.23
C GLN A 85 8.03 2.99 7.61
N SER A 86 8.68 2.13 6.82
CA SER A 86 10.08 1.76 7.03
C SER A 86 11.02 2.95 6.92
N VAL A 87 10.80 3.84 5.94
CA VAL A 87 11.59 5.08 5.79
C VAL A 87 11.38 5.99 7.00
N ASN A 88 10.13 6.21 7.43
CA ASN A 88 9.84 7.01 8.62
C ASN A 88 10.50 6.44 9.89
N ASN A 89 10.46 5.11 10.07
CA ASN A 89 11.13 4.47 11.19
C ASN A 89 12.66 4.64 11.13
N SER A 90 13.25 4.56 9.93
CA SER A 90 14.67 4.84 9.73
C SER A 90 15.03 6.31 9.95
N LEU A 91 14.10 7.25 9.77
CA LEU A 91 14.34 8.65 10.15
C LEU A 91 14.33 8.83 11.67
N ALA A 92 13.50 8.06 12.39
CA ALA A 92 13.50 8.07 13.85
C ALA A 92 14.84 7.60 14.44
N THR A 93 15.57 6.68 13.80
CA THR A 93 16.90 6.27 14.28
C THR A 93 17.92 7.41 14.25
N ASN A 94 17.73 8.43 13.40
CA ASN A 94 18.60 9.61 13.39
C ASN A 94 18.39 10.51 14.62
N LEU A 95 17.30 10.34 15.36
CA LEU A 95 17.04 11.07 16.60
C LEU A 95 17.70 10.43 17.81
N ILE A 96 18.24 9.20 17.69
CA ILE A 96 18.95 8.53 18.78
C ILE A 96 20.17 9.36 19.17
N GLY A 97 20.24 9.73 20.45
CA GLY A 97 21.31 10.57 21.00
C GLY A 97 21.21 12.05 20.62
N LYS A 98 20.12 12.49 19.99
CA LYS A 98 19.81 13.92 19.79
C LYS A 98 18.85 14.39 20.87
N GLU A 99 19.02 15.64 21.28
CA GLU A 99 18.04 16.35 22.08
C GLU A 99 16.90 16.84 21.18
N ILE A 100 15.66 16.57 21.60
CA ILE A 100 14.46 17.00 20.90
C ILE A 100 13.60 17.83 21.87
N LEU A 101 12.87 18.81 21.33
CA LEU A 101 11.84 19.49 22.09
C LEU A 101 10.52 18.76 21.90
N ALA A 102 9.92 18.31 23.00
CA ALA A 102 8.58 17.74 23.01
C ALA A 102 7.57 18.79 23.47
N SER A 103 6.38 18.80 22.87
CA SER A 103 5.28 19.61 23.36
C SER A 103 4.63 18.92 24.56
N GLY A 104 4.72 19.55 25.74
CA GLY A 104 4.16 19.02 26.97
C GLY A 104 4.56 19.88 28.18
N GLY A 105 3.93 19.63 29.32
CA GLY A 105 4.25 20.28 30.60
C GLY A 105 4.97 19.36 31.59
N ASP A 106 5.04 18.06 31.28
CA ASP A 106 5.67 17.07 32.14
C ASP A 106 7.14 16.90 31.79
N VAL A 107 7.98 16.90 32.81
CA VAL A 107 9.43 16.84 32.69
C VAL A 107 9.97 15.92 33.77
N GLU A 108 10.89 15.04 33.39
CA GLU A 108 11.68 14.28 34.35
C GLU A 108 12.97 15.03 34.67
N VAL A 109 13.20 15.30 35.96
CA VAL A 109 14.39 16.01 36.43
C VAL A 109 15.48 14.99 36.72
N GLY A 110 16.54 15.00 35.91
CA GLY A 110 17.72 14.15 36.10
C GLY A 110 18.62 14.62 37.26
N GLU A 111 19.71 13.90 37.53
CA GLU A 111 20.65 14.21 38.63
C GLU A 111 21.26 15.62 38.57
N SER A 112 21.35 16.23 37.37
CA SER A 112 21.86 17.58 37.17
C SER A 112 20.86 18.68 37.52
N GLY A 113 19.56 18.39 37.62
CA GLY A 113 18.53 19.37 37.95
C GLY A 113 18.20 20.40 36.86
N ASP A 114 18.94 20.40 35.74
CA ASP A 114 18.75 21.31 34.62
C ASP A 114 17.85 20.68 33.56
N VAL A 115 16.73 21.34 33.25
CA VAL A 115 15.84 20.94 32.16
C VAL A 115 15.52 22.17 31.30
N PRO A 116 16.01 22.19 30.05
CA PRO A 116 15.69 23.28 29.13
C PRO A 116 14.23 23.18 28.68
N PHE A 117 13.56 24.32 28.56
CA PHE A 117 12.19 24.37 28.03
C PHE A 117 12.00 25.56 27.10
N ARG A 118 11.07 25.43 26.14
CA ARG A 118 10.71 26.48 25.19
C ARG A 118 9.28 26.93 25.39
N VAL A 119 9.07 28.23 25.31
CA VAL A 119 7.74 28.84 25.29
C VAL A 119 7.56 29.60 23.97
N ASP A 120 6.55 29.20 23.19
CA ASP A 120 6.19 29.85 21.94
C ASP A 120 4.94 30.71 22.12
N LEU A 121 5.07 32.01 21.83
CA LEU A 121 4.01 33.01 21.99
C LEU A 121 3.68 33.65 20.64
N ALA A 122 2.41 33.60 20.26
CA ALA A 122 1.92 34.22 19.02
C ALA A 122 1.95 35.76 19.08
N GLN A 123 1.84 36.35 20.27
CA GLN A 123 1.88 37.79 20.51
C GLN A 123 2.64 38.09 21.80
N ALA A 124 3.12 39.33 21.93
CA ALA A 124 3.85 39.74 23.12
C ALA A 124 2.97 39.66 24.37
N ALA A 125 3.43 38.93 25.39
CA ALA A 125 2.71 38.75 26.64
C ALA A 125 3.65 38.55 27.83
N ASP A 126 3.10 38.76 29.02
CA ASP A 126 3.74 38.39 30.27
C ASP A 126 3.42 36.92 30.57
N VAL A 127 4.44 36.13 30.85
CA VAL A 127 4.35 34.69 31.09
C VAL A 127 4.82 34.38 32.49
N LYS A 128 3.97 33.67 33.24
CA LYS A 128 4.30 33.06 34.52
C LYS A 128 4.46 31.56 34.32
N VAL A 129 5.65 31.04 34.57
CA VAL A 129 5.94 29.61 34.54
C VAL A 129 6.01 29.10 35.97
N GLU A 130 5.15 28.16 36.33
CA GLU A 130 5.14 27.50 37.64
C GLU A 130 5.63 26.07 37.46
N ILE A 131 6.71 25.73 38.18
CA ILE A 131 7.22 24.37 38.28
C ILE A 131 6.55 23.75 39.50
N VAL A 132 5.83 22.66 39.28
CA VAL A 132 5.11 21.91 40.32
C VAL A 132 5.72 20.53 40.49
N ASP A 133 5.71 20.01 41.71
CA ASP A 133 6.07 18.61 41.98
C ASP A 133 4.90 17.65 41.67
N SER A 134 5.13 16.35 41.84
CA SER A 134 4.11 15.31 41.64
C SER A 134 2.93 15.38 42.61
N GLU A 135 3.07 16.11 43.72
CA GLU A 135 2.03 16.32 44.73
C GLU A 135 1.23 17.61 44.47
N GLY A 136 1.62 18.39 43.44
CA GLY A 136 0.97 19.64 43.04
C GLY A 136 1.48 20.87 43.80
N ASN A 137 2.56 20.76 44.57
CA ASN A 137 3.15 21.91 45.25
C ASN A 137 4.04 22.68 44.28
N VAL A 138 3.93 24.01 44.30
CA VAL A 138 4.80 24.89 43.49
C VAL A 138 6.20 24.91 44.11
N VAL A 139 7.17 24.31 43.40
CA VAL A 139 8.58 24.29 43.82
C VAL A 139 9.34 25.50 43.31
N ARG A 140 8.91 26.09 42.19
CA ARG A 140 9.54 27.30 41.62
C ARG A 140 8.56 28.09 40.77
N THR A 141 8.70 29.41 40.78
CA THR A 141 7.96 30.32 39.90
C THR A 141 8.96 31.18 39.13
N LEU A 142 8.72 31.36 37.83
CA LEU A 142 9.48 32.23 36.95
C LEU A 142 8.52 33.21 36.29
N ASP A 143 8.66 34.48 36.63
CA ASP A 143 7.91 35.57 35.99
C ASP A 143 8.76 36.20 34.88
N LYS A 144 8.23 36.25 33.66
CA LYS A 144 8.88 36.84 32.49
C LYS A 144 7.93 37.81 31.81
N THR A 145 8.36 39.05 31.64
CA THR A 145 7.52 40.10 31.06
C THR A 145 7.95 40.43 29.63
N GLY A 146 6.98 40.72 28.77
CA GLY A 146 7.24 41.17 27.39
C GLY A 146 7.88 40.12 26.48
N LEU A 147 7.61 38.84 26.69
CA LEU A 147 8.08 37.78 25.80
C LEU A 147 7.25 37.75 24.52
N ALA A 148 7.88 37.52 23.37
CA ALA A 148 7.21 37.34 22.08
C ALA A 148 7.95 36.28 21.26
N GLY A 149 7.25 35.59 20.36
CA GLY A 149 7.85 34.54 19.53
C GLY A 149 8.36 33.34 20.33
N SER A 150 9.43 32.70 19.86
CA SER A 150 10.04 31.53 20.50
C SER A 150 11.08 31.93 21.54
N ASN A 151 10.92 31.46 22.78
CA ASN A 151 11.82 31.79 23.89
C ASN A 151 12.33 30.51 24.56
N ASP A 152 13.66 30.36 24.62
CA ASP A 152 14.36 29.23 25.24
C ASP A 152 14.84 29.60 26.65
N PHE A 153 14.64 28.68 27.61
CA PHE A 153 15.03 28.82 29.01
C PHE A 153 15.86 27.64 29.49
#